data_AF-A0A7R9U1J9-F1
#
_entry.id   AF-A0A7R9U1J9-F1
#
_cell.length_a   1.000
_cell.length_b   1.000
_cell.length_c   1.000
_cell.angle_alpha   90.00
_cell.angle_beta   90.00
_cell.angle_gamma   90.00
#
_symmetry.space_group_name_H-M   'P 1'
#
loop_
_entity.id
_entity.type
_entity.pdbx_description
1 polymer ?
#
loop_
_entity_poly.entity_id
_entity_poly.type
_entity_poly.pdbx_seq_one_letter_code
_entity_poly.pdbx_strand_id
1 'polypeptide(L)'
;RVLWWALVWPLCAGFRSHHRIVPRLAPLFDGRESGADSAKGVDVVDVISNFIDVRKTSTGGLARCPFHDDKSPSFSISKEKQLWKCFGCGQSGDAVTFVKEFNGVSYKQAVEQLADL
;
A
#
# COMPACT_ATOMS: atom_id res chain seq x y z
N ARG A 1 48.31 35.15 -31.87
CA ARG A 1 49.62 34.51 -32.08
C ARG A 1 49.93 33.74 -30.80
N VAL A 2 49.86 32.40 -30.86
CA VAL A 2 50.51 31.39 -29.98
C VAL A 2 50.14 31.44 -28.47
N LEU A 3 49.22 30.60 -27.98
CA LEU A 3 49.43 29.23 -27.42
C LEU A 3 50.05 29.22 -26.01
N TRP A 4 49.59 28.27 -25.19
CA TRP A 4 49.86 28.03 -23.76
C TRP A 4 48.86 28.80 -22.88
N TRP A 5 47.97 28.20 -22.07
CA TRP A 5 48.21 27.21 -21.03
C TRP A 5 47.03 26.21 -20.96
N ALA A 6 47.20 25.03 -21.54
CA ALA A 6 46.59 23.83 -20.99
C ALA A 6 47.57 23.34 -19.91
N LEU A 7 47.16 23.31 -18.64
CA LEU A 7 47.74 22.54 -17.53
C LEU A 7 47.17 23.06 -16.20
N VAL A 8 46.07 22.47 -15.74
CA VAL A 8 45.88 21.97 -14.35
C VAL A 8 44.47 21.39 -14.26
N TRP A 9 44.30 20.19 -14.81
CA TRP A 9 43.17 19.33 -14.49
C TRP A 9 43.56 18.56 -13.23
N PRO A 10 42.97 18.82 -12.04
CA PRO A 10 43.27 18.00 -10.88
C PRO A 10 42.61 16.64 -11.05
N LEU A 11 43.47 15.62 -11.06
CA LEU A 11 43.18 14.22 -10.82
C LEU A 11 42.52 14.08 -9.44
N CYS A 12 41.21 13.85 -9.41
CA CYS A 12 40.52 13.28 -8.26
C CYS A 12 39.89 11.94 -8.67
N ALA A 13 40.75 10.93 -8.87
CA ALA A 13 40.38 9.53 -8.93
C ALA A 13 40.74 8.90 -7.58
N GLY A 14 39.77 8.40 -6.83
CA GLY A 14 40.03 7.83 -5.50
C GLY A 14 38.80 7.37 -4.74
N PHE A 15 37.96 6.57 -5.40
CA PHE A 15 36.84 5.85 -4.79
C PHE A 15 37.42 4.79 -3.82
N ARG A 16 37.17 4.92 -2.51
CA ARG A 16 37.36 3.83 -1.56
C ARG A 16 36.13 3.70 -0.69
N SER A 17 35.25 2.81 -1.13
CA SER A 17 34.07 2.31 -0.45
C SER A 17 34.46 1.70 0.89
N HIS A 18 34.14 2.38 1.98
CA HIS A 18 34.04 1.73 3.27
C HIS A 18 32.69 1.02 3.35
N HIS A 19 32.71 -0.26 2.99
CA HIS A 19 31.64 -1.21 3.31
C HIS A 19 31.40 -1.20 4.83
N ARG A 20 30.31 -0.56 5.26
CA ARG A 20 29.80 -0.77 6.61
C ARG A 20 29.09 -2.12 6.61
N ILE A 21 29.76 -3.09 7.20
CA ILE A 21 29.25 -4.41 7.59
C ILE A 21 27.97 -4.18 8.41
N VAL A 22 26.84 -4.69 7.91
CA VAL A 22 25.56 -4.76 8.63
C VAL A 22 25.43 -6.13 9.27
N PRO A 23 25.30 -6.21 10.61
CA PRO A 23 24.68 -7.36 11.20
C PRO A 23 23.40 -6.95 11.94
N ARG A 24 22.39 -7.83 11.79
CA ARG A 24 21.39 -8.22 12.80
C ARG A 24 19.92 -8.00 12.38
N LEU A 25 19.29 -9.14 12.10
CA LEU A 25 17.85 -9.46 12.08
C LEU A 25 16.98 -8.77 11.01
N ALA A 26 16.85 -9.43 9.85
CA ALA A 26 15.55 -9.46 9.15
C ALA A 26 14.66 -10.50 9.85
N PRO A 27 13.40 -10.16 10.15
CA PRO A 27 12.36 -10.73 9.29
C PRO A 27 11.17 -9.79 9.01
N LEU A 28 10.43 -10.20 7.98
CA LEU A 28 9.04 -9.88 7.64
C LEU A 28 8.78 -8.70 6.68
N PHE A 29 8.75 -9.10 5.41
CA PHE A 29 7.90 -8.63 4.31
C PHE A 29 8.04 -7.18 3.85
N ASP A 30 8.27 -7.11 2.54
CA ASP A 30 8.71 -5.97 1.75
C ASP A 30 7.72 -4.79 1.81
N GLY A 31 8.23 -3.63 2.23
CA GLY A 31 7.47 -2.39 2.38
C GLY A 31 7.09 -1.70 1.06
N ARG A 32 6.73 -2.44 0.01
CA ARG A 32 6.13 -1.89 -1.22
C ARG A 32 5.35 -2.93 -2.03
N GLU A 33 4.40 -3.62 -1.40
CA GLU A 33 3.31 -4.29 -2.11
C GLU A 33 2.15 -3.28 -2.27
N SER A 34 2.41 -2.19 -2.99
CA SER A 34 1.43 -1.15 -3.28
C SER A 34 1.41 -0.97 -4.78
N GLY A 35 0.55 -1.69 -5.48
CA GLY A 35 0.50 -1.54 -6.92
C GLY A 35 -0.39 -2.51 -7.67
N ALA A 36 -1.70 -2.24 -7.64
CA ALA A 36 -2.57 -2.41 -8.80
C ALA A 36 -2.92 -3.83 -9.27
N ASP A 37 -2.81 -4.84 -8.41
CA ASP A 37 -3.54 -6.10 -8.59
C ASP A 37 -4.94 -5.98 -7.96
N SER A 38 -5.72 -4.99 -8.38
CA SER A 38 -7.17 -5.13 -8.26
C SER A 38 -7.53 -6.37 -9.08
N ALA A 39 -7.72 -7.50 -8.40
CA ALA A 39 -8.13 -8.77 -8.99
C ALA A 39 -9.22 -8.45 -10.02
N LYS A 40 -8.90 -8.65 -11.30
CA LYS A 40 -9.71 -8.22 -12.44
C LYS A 40 -11.05 -8.96 -12.38
N GLY A 41 -12.02 -8.40 -11.67
CA GLY A 41 -13.31 -9.03 -11.42
C GLY A 41 -13.89 -8.80 -10.01
N VAL A 42 -13.08 -8.35 -9.06
CA VAL A 42 -13.51 -8.18 -7.66
C VAL A 42 -13.71 -6.70 -7.35
N ASP A 43 -14.97 -6.32 -7.09
CA ASP A 43 -15.36 -4.96 -6.73
C ASP A 43 -15.10 -4.72 -5.23
N VAL A 44 -14.31 -3.71 -4.87
CA VAL A 44 -13.97 -3.39 -3.45
C VAL A 44 -15.21 -3.20 -2.58
N VAL A 45 -16.28 -2.65 -3.16
CA VAL A 45 -17.54 -2.42 -2.45
C VAL A 45 -18.18 -3.76 -2.09
N ASP A 46 -18.11 -4.75 -2.98
CA ASP A 46 -18.75 -6.05 -2.77
C ASP A 46 -18.01 -6.85 -1.71
N VAL A 47 -16.68 -6.94 -1.81
CA VAL A 47 -15.83 -7.58 -0.81
C VAL A 47 -16.15 -7.04 0.58
N ILE A 48 -16.10 -5.72 0.75
CA ILE A 48 -16.32 -5.11 2.07
C ILE A 48 -17.77 -5.30 2.53
N SER A 49 -18.75 -5.27 1.60
CA SER A 49 -20.16 -5.53 1.93
C SER A 49 -20.42 -6.95 2.45
N ASN A 50 -19.54 -7.92 2.18
CA ASN A 50 -19.63 -9.27 2.75
C ASN A 50 -19.18 -9.32 4.22
N PHE A 51 -18.28 -8.41 4.63
CA PHE A 51 -17.76 -8.38 6.00
C PHE A 51 -18.53 -7.44 6.92
N ILE A 52 -19.00 -6.30 6.40
CA ILE A 52 -19.69 -5.27 7.17
C ILE A 52 -20.93 -4.76 6.45
N ASP A 53 -21.88 -4.23 7.22
CA ASP A 53 -23.07 -3.57 6.65
C ASP A 53 -22.67 -2.22 6.02
N VAL A 54 -22.63 -2.19 4.69
CA VAL A 54 -22.29 -1.01 3.89
C VAL A 54 -23.57 -0.41 3.31
N ARG A 55 -23.75 0.90 3.51
CA ARG A 55 -24.75 1.67 2.75
C ARG A 55 -24.19 1.99 1.37
N LYS A 56 -24.59 1.19 0.38
CA LYS A 56 -24.21 1.38 -1.02
C LYS A 56 -24.83 2.68 -1.56
N THR A 57 -24.01 3.50 -2.20
CA THR A 57 -24.39 4.74 -2.89
C THR A 57 -23.96 4.62 -4.36
N SER A 58 -24.47 5.47 -5.25
CA SER A 58 -24.13 5.44 -6.68
C SER A 58 -22.63 5.55 -6.97
N THR A 59 -21.89 6.33 -6.19
CA THR A 59 -20.44 6.59 -6.37
C THR A 59 -19.54 5.70 -5.50
N GLY A 60 -20.11 4.89 -4.59
CA GLY A 60 -19.32 4.22 -3.58
C GLY A 60 -20.14 3.59 -2.45
N GLY A 61 -19.57 3.57 -1.24
CA GLY A 61 -20.22 3.03 -0.06
C GLY A 61 -19.80 3.75 1.20
N LEU A 62 -20.72 3.84 2.17
CA LEU A 62 -20.44 4.37 3.50
C LEU A 62 -20.75 3.30 4.56
N ALA A 63 -19.86 3.10 5.52
CA ALA A 63 -20.01 2.10 6.57
C ALA A 63 -19.40 2.54 7.91
N ARG A 64 -19.62 1.71 8.95
CA ARG A 64 -18.85 1.79 10.19
C ARG A 64 -17.57 0.99 10.04
N CYS A 65 -16.47 1.53 10.55
CA CYS A 65 -15.18 0.87 10.42
C CYS A 65 -15.07 -0.27 11.45
N PRO A 66 -14.64 -1.48 11.06
CA PRO A 66 -14.46 -2.60 11.99
C PRO A 66 -13.17 -2.49 12.81
N PHE A 67 -12.23 -1.64 12.39
CA PHE A 67 -10.89 -1.53 13.01
C PHE A 67 -10.83 -0.55 14.19
N HIS A 68 -11.90 0.21 14.44
CA HIS A 68 -11.97 1.09 15.59
C HIS A 68 -13.42 1.20 16.08
N ASP A 69 -13.60 1.26 17.39
CA ASP A 69 -14.93 1.35 18.00
C ASP A 69 -15.40 2.81 17.97
N ASP A 70 -15.96 3.23 16.83
CA ASP A 70 -16.60 4.53 16.67
C ASP A 70 -18.09 4.39 16.34
N LYS A 71 -18.89 5.30 16.90
CA LYS A 71 -20.35 5.28 16.73
C LYS A 71 -20.78 5.87 15.38
N SER A 72 -19.91 6.58 14.68
CA SER A 72 -20.23 7.27 13.43
C SER A 72 -19.75 6.47 12.21
N PRO A 73 -20.50 6.48 11.09
CA PRO A 73 -20.06 5.85 9.86
C PRO A 73 -18.95 6.69 9.19
N SER A 74 -17.70 6.46 9.60
CA SER A 74 -16.51 7.18 9.12
C SER A 74 -15.75 6.43 8.01
N PHE A 75 -16.26 5.27 7.58
CA PHE A 75 -15.63 4.44 6.54
C PHE A 75 -16.25 4.75 5.17
N SER A 76 -15.44 5.21 4.23
CA SER A 76 -15.86 5.56 2.87
C SER A 76 -15.15 4.70 1.84
N ILE A 77 -15.90 4.20 0.87
CA ILE A 77 -15.42 3.31 -0.20
C ILE A 77 -15.67 4.01 -1.53
N SER A 78 -14.63 4.15 -2.34
CA SER A 78 -14.70 4.73 -3.68
C SER A 78 -14.77 3.62 -4.72
N LYS A 79 -15.90 3.48 -5.43
CA LYS A 79 -16.03 2.45 -6.48
C LYS A 79 -15.15 2.76 -7.69
N GLU A 80 -15.03 4.03 -8.07
CA GLU A 80 -14.20 4.44 -9.22
C GLU A 80 -12.70 4.16 -9.00
N LYS A 81 -12.23 4.39 -7.77
CA LYS A 81 -10.81 4.21 -7.42
C LYS A 81 -10.50 2.82 -6.90
N GLN A 82 -11.51 2.00 -6.62
CA GLN A 82 -11.38 0.69 -5.98
C GLN A 82 -10.62 0.73 -4.64
N LEU A 83 -10.78 1.82 -3.90
CA LEU A 83 -10.08 2.10 -2.64
C LEU A 83 -11.06 2.40 -1.52
N TRP A 84 -10.69 2.05 -0.31
CA TRP A 84 -11.40 2.45 0.91
C TRP A 84 -10.53 3.37 1.77
N LYS A 85 -11.20 4.21 2.54
CA LYS A 85 -10.57 5.10 3.51
C LYS A 85 -11.48 5.29 4.70
N CYS A 86 -10.92 5.11 5.89
CA CYS A 86 -11.57 5.49 7.13
C CYS A 86 -11.05 6.84 7.61
N PHE A 87 -11.94 7.80 7.80
CA PHE A 87 -11.61 9.12 8.32
C PHE A 87 -11.43 9.15 9.84
N GLY A 88 -11.89 8.13 10.57
CA GLY A 88 -11.73 8.03 12.02
C GLY A 88 -10.36 7.50 12.44
N CYS A 89 -9.93 6.37 11.86
CA CYS A 89 -8.63 5.77 12.18
C CYS A 89 -7.49 6.18 11.23
N GLY A 90 -7.80 6.84 10.11
CA GLY A 90 -6.81 7.23 9.10
C GLY A 90 -6.32 6.07 8.22
N GLN A 91 -6.83 4.86 8.41
CA GLN A 91 -6.49 3.72 7.56
C GLN A 91 -7.09 3.88 6.16
N SER A 92 -6.34 3.40 5.17
CA SER A 92 -6.74 3.39 3.77
C SER A 92 -6.03 2.29 3.02
N GLY A 93 -6.65 1.76 1.99
CA GLY A 93 -6.03 0.77 1.13
C GLY A 93 -7.01 0.20 0.10
N ASP A 94 -6.59 -0.89 -0.53
CA ASP A 94 -7.37 -1.66 -1.48
C ASP A 94 -8.14 -2.80 -0.79
N ALA A 95 -8.98 -3.52 -1.54
CA ALA A 95 -9.71 -4.69 -1.04
C ALA A 95 -8.80 -5.73 -0.36
N VAL A 96 -7.61 -5.98 -0.95
CA VAL A 96 -6.61 -6.91 -0.40
C VAL A 96 -6.11 -6.44 0.97
N THR A 97 -5.78 -5.15 1.09
CA THR A 97 -5.33 -4.56 2.35
C THR A 97 -6.41 -4.66 3.42
N PHE A 98 -7.68 -4.49 3.07
CA PHE A 98 -8.78 -4.69 4.00
C PHE A 98 -8.80 -6.12 4.55
N VAL A 99 -8.79 -7.13 3.67
CA VAL A 99 -8.84 -8.56 4.08
C VAL A 99 -7.59 -8.93 4.88
N LYS A 100 -6.42 -8.44 4.49
CA LYS A 100 -5.17 -8.64 5.20
C LYS A 100 -5.26 -8.15 6.65
N GLU A 101 -5.70 -6.92 6.86
CA GLU A 101 -5.80 -6.32 8.21
C GLU A 101 -6.98 -6.91 9.00
N PHE A 102 -8.09 -7.27 8.34
CA PHE A 102 -9.28 -7.83 8.98
C PHE A 102 -9.06 -9.28 9.44
N ASN A 103 -8.47 -10.12 8.58
CA ASN A 103 -8.18 -11.53 8.89
C ASN A 103 -6.78 -11.73 9.52
N GLY A 104 -5.91 -10.72 9.51
CA GLY A 104 -4.54 -10.83 10.00
C GLY A 104 -3.66 -11.77 9.18
N VAL A 105 -3.95 -11.94 7.89
CA VAL A 105 -3.26 -12.88 6.99
C VAL A 105 -2.14 -12.19 6.21
N SER A 106 -1.29 -12.98 5.53
CA SER A 106 -0.31 -12.41 4.59
C SER A 106 -0.98 -11.96 3.29
N TYR A 107 -0.34 -11.06 2.55
CA TYR A 107 -0.89 -10.53 1.28
C TYR A 107 -1.22 -11.65 0.28
N LYS A 108 -0.34 -12.63 0.11
CA LYS A 108 -0.59 -13.80 -0.77
C LYS A 108 -1.86 -14.57 -0.36
N GLN A 109 -2.05 -14.79 0.93
CA GLN A 109 -3.24 -15.48 1.46
C GLN A 109 -4.51 -14.64 1.26
N ALA A 110 -4.41 -13.32 1.42
CA ALA A 110 -5.54 -12.42 1.16
C ALA A 110 -5.96 -12.45 -0.33
N VAL A 111 -5.00 -12.46 -1.26
CA VAL A 111 -5.29 -12.60 -2.69
C VAL A 111 -5.91 -13.96 -3.01
N GLU A 112 -5.40 -15.05 -2.41
CA GLU A 112 -5.98 -16.40 -2.55
C GLU A 112 -7.43 -16.45 -2.04
N GLN A 113 -7.72 -15.81 -0.91
CA GLN A 113 -9.09 -15.70 -0.39
C GLN A 113 -10.01 -14.88 -1.28
N LEU A 114 -9.50 -13.78 -1.87
CA LEU A 114 -10.27 -12.94 -2.78
C LEU A 114 -10.52 -13.61 -4.14
N ALA A 115 -9.69 -14.56 -4.55
CA ALA A 115 -9.87 -15.32 -5.79
C ALA A 115 -10.95 -16.41 -5.67
N ASP A 116 -11.30 -16.82 -4.44
CA ASP A 116 -12.31 -17.85 -4.15
C ASP A 116 -13.71 -17.27 -3.91
N LEU A 117 -13.82 -15.94 -3.73
CA LEU A 117 -15.08 -15.20 -3.59
C LEU A 117 -15.73 -14.90 -4.95
#